data_AF-A0A5U2D248-F1
#
_entry.id   AF-A0A5U2D248-F1
#
_cell.length_a   1.000
_cell.length_b   1.000
_cell.length_c   1.000
_cell.angle_alpha   90.00
_cell.angle_beta   90.00
_cell.angle_gamma   90.00
#
_symmetry.space_group_name_H-M   'P 1'
#
loop_
_entity.id
_entity.type
_entity.pdbx_description
1 polymer ?
#
loop_
_entity_poly.entity_id
_entity_poly.type
_entity_poly.pdbx_seq_one_letter_code
_entity_poly.pdbx_strand_id
1 'polypeptide(L)'
;MNTAEDFNRLYADVSRNIQQTLTDIAALHVENEEGKQQLQSMVTQLQSLQDGFNQKLTWLQKHAEWDKFTLAFFGETNAGKSTIIESLRILFDEESRRQLLQKNHNDLEKAELELQEMSERLRSDLGRIYSDVVDKITDISFSALRLTQILDNESALRHKREEEESKERLLVEQKESQLRLQLEQNESQSRLQILQKRTSAKTRLTLCIAAVISFVAGAGASAAVVFNMIAGQ
;
A
#
# COMPACT_ATOMS: atom_id res chain seq x y z
N MET A 1 61.31 -32.69 27.44
CA MET A 1 61.35 -32.62 28.92
C MET A 1 60.41 -31.52 29.34
N ASN A 2 59.42 -31.85 30.16
CA ASN A 2 58.35 -30.93 30.56
C ASN A 2 58.86 -30.08 31.72
N THR A 3 59.23 -28.82 31.45
CA THR A 3 59.81 -27.89 32.42
C THR A 3 58.93 -27.69 33.66
N ALA A 4 57.61 -27.82 33.52
CA ALA A 4 56.67 -27.77 34.64
C ALA A 4 56.77 -28.99 35.55
N GLU A 5 57.03 -30.18 35.01
CA GLU A 5 57.23 -31.40 35.80
C GLU A 5 58.55 -31.35 36.57
N ASP A 6 59.62 -30.86 35.95
CA ASP A 6 60.92 -30.72 36.59
C ASP A 6 60.90 -29.66 37.71
N PHE A 7 60.18 -28.55 37.50
CA PHE A 7 59.99 -27.53 38.53
C PHE A 7 59.15 -28.06 39.69
N ASN A 8 58.00 -28.70 39.43
CA ASN A 8 57.18 -29.30 40.48
C ASN A 8 57.92 -30.37 41.29
N ARG A 9 58.81 -31.15 40.65
CA ARG A 9 59.69 -32.10 41.35
C ARG A 9 60.65 -31.39 42.31
N LEU A 10 61.31 -30.32 41.88
CA LEU A 10 62.22 -29.55 42.73
C LEU A 10 61.52 -29.03 44.00
N TYR A 11 60.33 -28.45 43.88
CA TYR A 11 59.59 -27.95 45.04
C TYR A 11 59.08 -29.08 45.95
N ALA A 12 58.65 -30.21 45.37
CA ALA A 12 58.26 -31.38 46.13
C ALA A 12 59.45 -31.95 46.93
N ASP A 13 60.65 -31.95 46.35
CA ASP A 13 61.86 -32.41 47.03
C ASP A 13 62.27 -31.46 48.17
N VAL A 14 62.17 -30.14 47.97
CA VAL A 14 62.40 -29.16 49.05
C VAL A 14 61.41 -29.34 50.20
N SER A 15 60.12 -29.52 49.90
CA SER A 15 59.10 -29.77 50.94
C SER A 15 59.38 -31.08 51.70
N ARG A 16 59.78 -32.15 50.98
CA ARG A 16 60.17 -33.43 51.59
C ARG A 16 61.39 -33.29 52.49
N ASN A 17 62.41 -32.52 52.08
CA ASN A 17 63.62 -32.30 52.87
C ASN A 17 63.33 -31.52 54.17
N ILE A 18 62.45 -30.52 54.11
CA ILE A 18 62.01 -29.77 55.31
C ILE A 18 61.26 -30.71 56.27
N GLN A 19 60.37 -31.55 55.74
CA GLN A 19 59.63 -32.53 56.53
C GLN A 19 60.54 -33.58 57.19
N GLN A 20 61.56 -34.05 56.46
CA GLN A 20 62.56 -34.96 56.99
C GLN A 20 63.36 -34.30 58.13
N THR A 21 63.85 -33.08 57.90
CA THR A 21 64.60 -32.31 58.91
C THR A 21 63.78 -32.08 60.18
N LEU A 22 62.48 -31.80 60.05
CA LEU A 22 61.57 -31.64 61.18
C LEU A 22 61.40 -32.95 61.96
N THR A 23 61.32 -34.08 61.25
CA THR A 23 61.25 -35.42 61.85
C THR A 23 62.53 -35.76 62.60
N ASP A 24 63.69 -35.44 62.01
CA ASP A 24 65.01 -35.69 62.60
C ASP A 24 65.21 -34.86 63.87
N ILE A 25 64.82 -33.58 63.86
CA ILE A 25 64.92 -32.69 65.03
C ILE A 25 63.93 -33.09 66.12
N ALA A 26 62.72 -33.52 65.76
CA ALA A 26 61.74 -34.03 66.72
C ALA A 26 62.18 -35.33 67.41
N ALA A 27 63.05 -36.11 66.77
CA ALA A 27 63.61 -37.34 67.32
C ALA A 27 64.81 -37.11 68.26
N LEU A 28 65.38 -35.90 68.32
CA LEU A 28 66.48 -35.58 69.23
C LEU A 28 65.98 -35.51 70.68
N HIS A 29 66.58 -36.30 71.57
CA HIS A 29 66.27 -36.27 73.00
C HIS A 29 67.28 -35.40 73.74
N VAL A 30 66.80 -34.37 74.45
CA VAL A 30 67.64 -33.48 75.26
C VAL A 30 67.16 -33.49 76.70
N GLU A 31 68.06 -33.83 77.62
CA GLU A 31 67.74 -34.01 79.04
C GLU A 31 67.67 -32.67 79.81
N ASN A 32 68.45 -31.67 79.38
CA ASN A 32 68.48 -30.33 79.98
C ASN A 32 67.28 -29.47 79.55
N GLU A 33 66.64 -28.78 80.49
CA GLU A 33 65.49 -27.89 80.27
C GLU A 33 65.77 -26.76 79.27
N GLU A 34 66.95 -26.15 79.30
CA GLU A 34 67.34 -25.09 78.33
C GLU A 34 67.39 -25.64 76.90
N GLY A 35 67.89 -26.87 76.74
CA GLY A 35 67.95 -27.55 75.45
C GLY A 35 66.59 -27.99 74.93
N LYS A 36 65.65 -28.39 75.81
CA LYS A 36 64.25 -28.68 75.43
C LYS A 36 63.55 -27.43 74.89
N GLN A 37 63.73 -26.29 75.55
CA GLN A 37 63.15 -25.02 75.09
C GLN A 37 63.69 -24.60 73.72
N GLN A 38 65.00 -24.75 73.51
CA GLN A 38 65.62 -24.43 72.23
C GLN A 38 65.19 -25.38 71.11
N LEU A 39 65.05 -26.68 71.39
CA LEU A 39 64.53 -27.67 70.44
C LEU A 39 63.08 -27.38 70.06
N GLN A 40 62.22 -27.06 71.04
CA GLN A 40 60.83 -26.68 70.79
C GLN A 40 60.72 -25.41 69.94
N SER A 41 61.60 -24.42 70.17
CA SER A 41 61.68 -23.20 69.35
C SER A 41 62.06 -23.52 67.90
N MET A 42 63.07 -24.38 67.68
CA MET A 42 63.48 -24.82 66.34
C MET A 42 62.37 -25.56 65.60
N VAL A 43 61.67 -26.49 66.27
CA VAL A 43 60.52 -27.21 65.69
C VAL A 43 59.43 -26.23 65.28
N THR A 44 59.09 -25.28 66.15
CA THR A 44 58.04 -24.28 65.87
C THR A 44 58.41 -23.38 64.67
N GLN A 45 59.67 -22.96 64.58
CA GLN A 45 60.17 -22.15 63.47
C GLN A 45 60.16 -22.93 62.14
N LEU A 46 60.56 -24.19 62.16
CA LEU A 46 60.54 -25.05 60.97
C LEU A 46 59.11 -25.40 60.52
N GLN A 47 58.18 -25.62 61.45
CA GLN A 47 56.76 -25.82 61.15
C GLN A 47 56.16 -24.60 60.45
N SER A 48 56.38 -23.40 61.01
CA SER A 48 55.92 -22.14 60.40
C SER A 48 56.52 -21.92 59.01
N LEU A 49 57.80 -22.24 58.82
CA LEU A 49 58.46 -22.17 57.51
C LEU A 49 57.85 -23.16 56.51
N GLN A 50 57.58 -24.41 56.94
CA GLN A 50 56.94 -25.43 56.11
C GLN A 50 55.54 -25.01 55.67
N ASP A 51 54.73 -24.52 56.59
CA ASP A 51 53.37 -24.06 56.31
C ASP A 51 53.37 -22.88 55.33
N GLY A 52 54.24 -21.89 55.56
CA GLY A 52 54.40 -20.74 54.69
C GLY A 52 54.91 -21.12 53.29
N PHE A 53 55.83 -22.09 53.20
CA PHE A 53 56.34 -22.59 51.93
C PHE A 53 55.26 -23.35 51.14
N ASN A 54 54.53 -24.25 51.80
CA ASN A 54 53.46 -25.02 51.18
C ASN A 54 52.32 -24.12 50.66
N GLN A 55 51.91 -23.11 51.45
CA GLN A 55 50.89 -22.15 51.00
C GLN A 55 51.32 -21.38 49.75
N LYS A 56 52.57 -20.89 49.70
CA LYS A 56 53.12 -20.17 48.54
C LYS A 56 53.22 -21.08 47.32
N LEU A 57 53.61 -22.35 47.51
CA LEU A 57 53.69 -23.33 46.44
C LEU A 57 52.30 -23.62 45.84
N THR A 58 51.30 -23.87 46.68
CA THR A 58 49.91 -24.07 46.21
C THR A 58 49.36 -22.85 45.48
N TRP A 59 49.67 -21.64 45.97
CA TRP A 59 49.28 -20.41 45.30
C TRP A 59 49.93 -20.30 43.91
N LEU A 60 51.24 -20.56 43.82
CA LEU A 60 51.97 -20.51 42.56
C LEU A 60 51.47 -21.55 41.57
N GLN A 61 51.21 -22.79 42.01
CA GLN A 61 50.64 -23.85 41.17
C GLN A 61 49.27 -23.48 40.61
N LYS A 62 48.45 -22.78 41.41
CA LYS A 62 47.10 -22.37 40.99
C LYS A 62 47.09 -21.19 40.02
N HIS A 63 48.07 -20.29 40.13
CA HIS A 63 48.03 -18.99 39.46
C HIS A 63 49.08 -18.78 38.38
N ALA A 64 50.08 -19.63 38.27
CA ALA A 64 51.06 -19.53 37.20
C ALA A 64 50.59 -20.30 35.95
N GLU A 65 50.47 -19.59 34.82
CA GLU A 65 50.23 -20.20 33.51
C GLU A 65 51.54 -20.79 32.96
N TRP A 66 51.96 -21.95 33.48
CA TRP A 66 53.18 -22.63 33.01
C TRP A 66 53.05 -23.26 31.61
N ASP A 67 51.84 -23.31 31.05
CA ASP A 67 51.53 -24.03 29.82
C ASP A 67 51.46 -23.13 28.57
N LYS A 68 51.49 -21.80 28.74
CA LYS A 68 51.35 -20.86 27.63
C LYS A 68 52.67 -20.19 27.29
N PHE A 69 53.21 -20.51 26.12
CA PHE A 69 54.30 -19.74 25.53
C PHE A 69 53.78 -18.37 25.10
N THR A 70 54.11 -17.33 25.88
CA THR A 70 53.65 -15.96 25.63
C THR A 70 54.72 -15.18 24.87
N LEU A 71 54.37 -14.70 23.67
CA LEU A 71 55.23 -13.86 22.85
C LEU A 71 54.63 -12.45 22.73
N ALA A 72 55.38 -11.43 23.15
CA ALA A 72 54.99 -10.04 23.05
C ALA A 72 55.77 -9.32 21.94
N PHE A 73 55.07 -8.63 21.04
CA PHE A 73 55.66 -7.88 19.94
C PHE A 73 55.62 -6.37 20.23
N PHE A 74 56.78 -5.72 20.22
CA PHE A 74 56.93 -4.27 20.42
C PHE A 74 57.52 -3.60 19.17
N GLY A 75 57.15 -2.35 18.92
CA GLY A 75 57.65 -1.56 17.80
C GLY A 75 56.68 -0.46 17.36
N GLU A 76 57.12 0.43 16.48
CA GLU A 76 56.30 1.54 15.95
C GLU A 76 55.21 1.06 14.96
N THR A 77 54.23 1.91 14.67
CA THR A 77 53.23 1.65 13.63
C THR A 77 53.94 1.36 12.30
N ASN A 78 53.45 0.38 11.55
CA ASN A 78 54.03 -0.03 10.26
C ASN A 78 55.40 -0.75 10.32
N ALA A 79 55.93 -1.08 11.50
CA ALA A 79 57.15 -1.90 11.63
C ALA A 79 56.97 -3.40 11.25
N GLY A 80 55.83 -3.78 10.66
CA GLY A 80 55.56 -5.16 10.26
C GLY A 80 55.12 -6.11 11.39
N LYS A 81 54.82 -5.62 12.60
CA LYS A 81 54.37 -6.44 13.74
C LYS A 81 53.18 -7.34 13.38
N SER A 82 52.16 -6.78 12.72
CA SER A 82 50.98 -7.53 12.27
C SER A 82 51.33 -8.61 11.26
N THR A 83 52.28 -8.34 10.36
CA THR A 83 52.75 -9.32 9.36
C THR A 83 53.42 -10.51 10.02
N ILE A 84 54.29 -10.27 11.01
CA ILE A 84 54.97 -11.36 11.73
C ILE A 84 53.96 -12.21 12.50
N ILE A 85 53.01 -11.57 13.20
CA ILE A 85 51.94 -12.27 13.91
C ILE A 85 51.16 -13.16 12.94
N GLU A 86 50.75 -12.63 11.78
CA GLU A 86 50.00 -13.43 10.80
C GLU A 86 50.84 -14.54 10.17
N SER A 87 52.11 -14.30 9.87
CA SER A 87 53.03 -15.35 9.40
C SER A 87 53.16 -16.50 10.39
N LEU A 88 53.27 -16.21 11.69
CA LEU A 88 53.30 -17.25 12.72
C LEU A 88 51.99 -18.01 12.80
N ARG A 89 50.85 -17.33 12.71
CA ARG A 89 49.53 -17.98 12.70
C ARG A 89 49.36 -18.94 11.52
N ILE A 90 49.86 -18.56 10.34
CA ILE A 90 49.86 -19.42 9.15
C ILE A 90 50.82 -20.59 9.35
N LEU A 91 52.05 -20.34 9.81
CA LEU A 91 53.08 -21.36 10.01
C LEU A 91 52.64 -22.44 11.00
N PHE A 92 51.99 -22.04 12.09
CA PHE A 92 51.47 -22.95 13.13
C PHE A 92 50.02 -23.38 12.87
N ASP A 93 49.47 -23.01 11.72
CA ASP A 93 48.20 -23.48 11.22
C ASP A 93 47.04 -23.32 12.23
N GLU A 94 46.92 -22.13 12.84
CA GLU A 94 46.01 -21.81 13.95
C GLU A 94 44.56 -22.27 13.68
N GLU A 95 44.21 -23.49 14.14
CA GLU A 95 42.95 -24.16 13.83
C GLU A 95 41.73 -23.38 14.31
N SER A 96 41.81 -22.81 15.52
CA SER A 96 40.73 -22.03 16.13
C SER A 96 40.34 -20.83 15.25
N ARG A 97 41.33 -20.13 14.68
CA ARG A 97 41.12 -19.01 13.76
C ARG A 97 40.53 -19.48 12.44
N ARG A 98 40.99 -20.60 11.88
CA ARG A 98 40.43 -21.15 10.63
C ARG A 98 38.97 -21.56 10.80
N GLN A 99 38.64 -22.23 11.90
CA GLN A 99 37.27 -22.59 12.23
C GLN A 99 36.38 -21.35 12.41
N LEU A 100 36.90 -20.32 13.07
CA LEU A 100 36.19 -19.05 13.23
C LEU A 100 35.93 -18.38 11.87
N LEU A 101 36.94 -18.31 11.00
CA LEU A 101 36.80 -17.73 9.65
C LEU A 101 35.82 -18.52 8.80
N GLN A 102 35.87 -19.85 8.85
CA GLN A 102 34.95 -20.73 8.14
C GLN A 102 33.52 -20.55 8.63
N LYS A 103 33.32 -20.50 9.96
CA LYS A 103 32.00 -20.23 10.55
C LYS A 103 31.45 -18.89 10.09
N ASN A 104 32.25 -17.83 10.18
CA ASN A 104 31.83 -16.49 9.74
C ASN A 104 31.48 -16.47 8.25
N HIS A 105 32.21 -17.21 7.42
CA HIS A 105 31.91 -17.33 6.00
C HIS A 105 30.57 -18.03 5.74
N ASN A 106 30.32 -19.15 6.42
CA ASN A 106 29.04 -19.88 6.31
C ASN A 106 27.86 -19.03 6.82
N ASP A 107 28.06 -18.31 7.93
CA ASP A 107 27.04 -17.42 8.50
C ASP A 107 26.72 -16.27 7.52
N LEU A 108 27.73 -15.74 6.83
CA LEU A 108 27.56 -14.72 5.78
C LEU A 108 26.80 -15.27 4.57
N GLU A 109 27.19 -16.42 4.02
CA GLU A 109 26.50 -17.05 2.89
C GLU A 109 25.02 -17.32 3.20
N LYS A 110 24.74 -17.79 4.43
CA LYS A 110 23.36 -18.02 4.87
C LYS A 110 22.55 -16.72 4.91
N ALA A 111 23.13 -15.64 5.44
CA ALA A 111 22.46 -14.35 5.48
C ALA A 111 22.19 -13.80 4.07
N GLU A 112 23.13 -13.98 3.13
CA GLU A 112 22.95 -13.61 1.73
C GLU A 112 21.80 -14.37 1.07
N LEU A 113 21.72 -15.69 1.29
CA LEU A 113 20.62 -16.53 0.79
C LEU A 113 19.26 -16.09 1.35
N GLU A 114 19.17 -15.81 2.65
CA GLU A 114 17.93 -15.34 3.29
C GLU A 114 17.48 -13.99 2.72
N LEU A 115 18.41 -13.06 2.51
CA LEU A 115 18.12 -11.77 1.87
C LEU A 115 17.66 -11.93 0.42
N GLN A 116 18.29 -12.83 -0.33
CA GLN A 116 17.91 -13.10 -1.71
C GLN A 116 16.48 -13.67 -1.78
N GLU A 117 16.15 -14.65 -0.93
CA GLU A 117 14.79 -15.18 -0.84
C GLU A 117 13.77 -14.10 -0.48
N MET A 118 14.08 -13.25 0.50
CA MET A 118 13.18 -12.17 0.91
C MET A 118 12.96 -11.16 -0.22
N SER A 119 14.02 -10.81 -0.96
CA SER A 119 13.94 -9.92 -2.12
C SER A 119 13.05 -10.50 -3.22
N GLU A 120 13.19 -11.79 -3.51
CA GLU A 120 12.36 -12.50 -4.48
C GLU A 120 10.90 -12.55 -4.07
N ARG A 121 10.61 -12.81 -2.79
CA ARG A 121 9.24 -12.76 -2.25
C ARG A 121 8.66 -11.36 -2.36
N LEU A 122 9.38 -10.33 -1.93
CA LEU A 122 8.94 -8.94 -2.04
C LEU A 122 8.65 -8.55 -3.49
N ARG A 123 9.51 -8.95 -4.43
CA ARG A 123 9.30 -8.73 -5.86
C ARG A 123 8.01 -9.39 -6.35
N SER A 124 7.76 -10.64 -5.95
CA SER A 124 6.55 -11.37 -6.32
C SER A 124 5.29 -10.72 -5.75
N ASP A 125 5.31 -10.38 -4.46
CA ASP A 125 4.18 -9.75 -3.78
C ASP A 125 3.86 -8.38 -4.37
N LEU A 126 4.88 -7.57 -4.65
CA LEU A 126 4.70 -6.28 -5.32
C LEU A 126 4.13 -6.46 -6.73
N GLY A 127 4.59 -7.47 -7.46
CA GLY A 127 4.04 -7.81 -8.78
C GLY A 127 2.56 -8.18 -8.73
N ARG A 128 2.13 -8.93 -7.70
CA ARG A 128 0.71 -9.26 -7.49
C ARG A 128 -0.13 -8.04 -7.17
N ILE A 129 0.35 -7.17 -6.26
CA ILE A 129 -0.33 -5.93 -5.89
C ILE A 129 -0.47 -5.03 -7.13
N TYR A 130 0.59 -4.90 -7.92
CA TYR A 130 0.57 -4.11 -9.14
C TYR A 130 -0.47 -4.65 -10.14
N SER A 131 -0.51 -5.96 -10.36
CA SER A 131 -1.51 -6.60 -11.23
C SER A 131 -2.94 -6.31 -10.76
N ASP A 132 -3.23 -6.50 -9.47
CA ASP A 132 -4.57 -6.24 -8.89
C ASP A 132 -4.98 -4.77 -9.04
N VAL A 133 -4.05 -3.84 -8.88
CA VAL A 133 -4.30 -2.41 -9.11
C VAL A 133 -4.59 -2.12 -10.57
N VAL A 134 -3.81 -2.70 -11.50
CA VAL A 134 -4.04 -2.54 -12.94
C VAL A 134 -5.42 -3.08 -13.33
N ASP A 135 -5.78 -4.29 -12.87
CA ASP A 135 -7.07 -4.91 -13.16
C ASP A 135 -8.22 -4.01 -12.67
N LYS A 136 -8.16 -3.52 -11.43
CA LYS A 136 -9.16 -2.58 -10.88
C LYS A 136 -9.26 -1.27 -11.68
N ILE A 137 -8.13 -0.69 -12.10
CA ILE A 137 -8.13 0.54 -12.90
C ILE A 137 -8.78 0.28 -14.27
N THR A 138 -8.52 -0.89 -14.88
CA THR A 138 -9.13 -1.25 -16.16
C THR A 138 -10.65 -1.43 -16.02
N ASP A 139 -11.12 -2.07 -14.95
CA ASP A 139 -12.56 -2.23 -14.66
C ASP A 139 -13.26 -0.87 -14.44
N ILE A 140 -12.63 0.03 -13.69
CA ILE A 140 -13.15 1.39 -13.46
C ILE A 140 -13.22 2.15 -14.79
N SER A 141 -12.16 2.05 -15.60
CA SER A 141 -12.09 2.73 -16.90
C SER A 141 -13.18 2.22 -17.86
N PHE A 142 -13.43 0.90 -17.89
CA PHE A 142 -14.52 0.30 -18.66
C PHE A 142 -15.90 0.76 -18.14
N SER A 143 -16.07 0.81 -16.82
CA SER A 143 -17.30 1.30 -16.19
C SER A 143 -17.58 2.76 -16.51
N ALA A 144 -16.55 3.61 -16.51
CA ALA A 144 -16.64 5.01 -16.89
C ALA A 144 -17.03 5.16 -18.37
N LEU A 145 -16.41 4.40 -19.27
CA LEU A 145 -16.76 4.40 -20.70
C LEU A 145 -18.23 4.03 -20.91
N ARG A 146 -18.71 3.00 -20.21
CA ARG A 146 -20.10 2.56 -20.28
C ARG A 146 -21.06 3.65 -19.78
N LEU A 147 -20.72 4.37 -18.70
CA LEU A 147 -21.52 5.49 -18.21
C LEU A 147 -21.60 6.63 -19.23
N THR A 148 -20.48 6.97 -19.88
CA THR A 148 -20.47 7.97 -20.96
C THR A 148 -21.42 7.57 -22.09
N GLN A 149 -21.38 6.31 -22.54
CA GLN A 149 -22.29 5.82 -23.57
C GLN A 149 -23.77 5.89 -23.15
N ILE A 150 -24.07 5.60 -21.88
CA ILE A 150 -25.43 5.72 -21.36
C ILE A 150 -25.89 7.19 -21.38
N LEU A 151 -25.04 8.12 -20.93
CA LEU A 151 -25.33 9.56 -20.96
C LEU A 151 -25.54 10.08 -22.39
N ASP A 152 -24.71 9.64 -23.34
CA ASP A 152 -24.85 10.01 -24.76
C ASP A 152 -26.18 9.49 -25.34
N ASN A 153 -26.56 8.25 -25.03
CA ASN A 153 -27.83 7.69 -25.46
C ASN A 153 -29.03 8.41 -24.79
N GLU A 154 -28.93 8.72 -23.50
CA GLU A 154 -29.98 9.44 -22.78
C GLU A 154 -30.18 10.86 -23.34
N SER A 155 -29.09 11.59 -23.61
CA SER A 155 -29.15 12.92 -24.22
C SER A 155 -29.75 12.87 -25.63
N ALA A 156 -29.39 11.88 -26.45
CA ALA A 156 -30.00 11.65 -27.76
C ALA A 156 -31.52 11.34 -27.66
N LEU A 157 -31.94 10.54 -26.68
CA LEU A 157 -33.35 10.26 -26.42
C LEU A 157 -34.12 11.48 -25.92
N ARG A 158 -33.50 12.33 -25.10
CA ARG A 158 -34.09 13.61 -24.65
C ARG A 158 -34.34 14.53 -25.85
N HIS A 159 -33.34 14.71 -26.73
CA HIS A 159 -33.50 15.52 -27.93
C HIS A 159 -34.59 15.01 -28.86
N LYS A 160 -34.68 13.68 -29.08
CA LYS A 160 -35.75 13.10 -29.89
C LYS A 160 -37.14 13.39 -29.31
N ARG A 161 -37.30 13.29 -27.99
CA ARG A 161 -38.56 13.62 -27.31
C ARG A 161 -38.91 15.10 -27.43
N GLU A 162 -37.94 15.99 -27.23
CA GLU A 162 -38.16 17.43 -27.38
C GLU A 162 -38.55 17.78 -28.83
N GLU A 163 -37.92 17.15 -29.83
CA GLU A 163 -38.31 17.31 -31.23
C GLU A 163 -39.72 16.78 -31.49
N GLU A 164 -40.09 15.60 -31.00
CA GLU A 164 -41.43 15.04 -31.14
C GLU A 164 -42.48 15.93 -30.47
N GLU A 165 -42.26 16.37 -29.23
CA GLU A 165 -43.16 17.29 -28.53
C GLU A 165 -43.31 18.63 -29.28
N SER A 166 -42.22 19.18 -29.83
CA SER A 166 -42.30 20.44 -30.59
C SER A 166 -43.11 20.27 -31.88
N LYS A 167 -42.95 19.14 -32.58
CA LYS A 167 -43.74 18.80 -33.77
C LYS A 167 -45.21 18.63 -33.41
N GLU A 168 -45.52 17.94 -32.31
CA GLU A 168 -46.90 17.77 -31.84
C GLU A 168 -47.55 19.12 -31.50
N ARG A 169 -46.85 20.00 -30.79
CA ARG A 169 -47.36 21.35 -30.46
C ARG A 169 -47.68 22.16 -31.71
N LEU A 170 -46.77 22.17 -32.70
CA LEU A 170 -46.99 22.84 -33.99
C LEU A 170 -48.20 22.27 -34.73
N LEU A 171 -48.39 20.95 -34.69
CA LEU A 171 -49.49 20.28 -35.38
C LEU A 171 -50.84 20.59 -34.71
N VAL A 172 -50.88 20.65 -33.38
CA VAL A 172 -52.06 21.11 -32.62
C VAL A 172 -52.39 22.56 -32.96
N GLU A 173 -51.39 23.45 -32.94
CA GLU A 173 -51.57 24.86 -33.27
C GLU A 173 -52.09 25.07 -34.69
N GLN A 174 -51.52 24.36 -35.68
CA GLN A 174 -52.01 24.38 -37.06
C GLN A 174 -53.46 23.90 -37.17
N LYS A 175 -53.80 22.83 -36.45
CA LYS A 175 -55.16 22.26 -36.47
C LYS A 175 -56.17 23.21 -35.83
N GLU A 176 -55.82 23.86 -34.73
CA GLU A 176 -56.65 24.90 -34.11
C GLU A 176 -56.86 26.11 -35.04
N SER A 177 -55.80 26.57 -35.69
CA SER A 177 -55.86 27.64 -36.69
C SER A 177 -56.81 27.29 -37.84
N GLN A 178 -56.70 26.08 -38.39
CA GLN A 178 -57.60 25.60 -39.45
C GLN A 178 -59.06 25.51 -38.99
N LEU A 179 -59.31 24.98 -37.79
CA LEU A 179 -60.65 24.90 -37.20
C LEU A 179 -61.29 26.29 -37.03
N ARG A 180 -60.51 27.28 -36.55
CA ARG A 180 -60.97 28.66 -36.42
C ARG A 180 -61.36 29.25 -37.77
N LEU A 181 -60.53 29.03 -38.79
CA LEU A 181 -60.80 29.53 -40.14
C LEU A 181 -62.07 28.89 -40.76
N GLN A 182 -62.29 27.60 -40.54
CA GLN A 182 -63.52 26.91 -40.97
C GLN A 182 -64.77 27.43 -40.25
N LEU A 183 -64.68 27.67 -38.94
CA LEU A 183 -65.78 28.26 -38.18
C LEU A 183 -66.14 29.65 -38.71
N GLU A 184 -65.14 30.50 -38.95
CA GLU A 184 -65.34 31.85 -39.50
C GLU A 184 -65.96 31.81 -40.91
N GLN A 185 -65.52 30.88 -41.76
CA GLN A 185 -66.11 30.64 -43.08
C GLN A 185 -67.57 30.17 -42.98
N ASN A 186 -67.86 29.21 -42.10
CA ASN A 186 -69.21 28.68 -41.88
C ASN A 186 -70.16 29.77 -41.34
N GLU A 187 -69.70 30.60 -40.40
CA GLU A 187 -70.46 31.75 -39.92
C GLU A 187 -70.73 32.76 -41.03
N SER A 188 -69.71 33.07 -41.83
CA SER A 188 -69.82 34.00 -42.96
C SER A 188 -70.81 33.49 -44.02
N GLN A 189 -70.73 32.20 -44.37
CA GLN A 189 -71.68 31.56 -45.29
C GLN A 189 -73.11 31.55 -44.73
N SER A 190 -73.29 31.26 -43.44
CA SER A 190 -74.59 31.29 -42.78
C SER A 190 -75.20 32.69 -42.80
N ARG A 191 -74.40 33.74 -42.56
CA ARG A 191 -74.82 35.15 -42.67
C ARG A 191 -75.27 35.49 -44.08
N LEU A 192 -74.53 35.06 -45.10
CA LEU A 192 -74.91 35.27 -46.51
C LEU A 192 -76.25 34.59 -46.84
N GLN A 193 -76.48 33.36 -46.36
CA GLN A 193 -77.76 32.68 -46.58
C GLN A 193 -78.94 33.40 -45.90
N ILE A 194 -78.75 33.92 -44.68
CA ILE A 194 -79.77 34.71 -43.99
C ILE A 194 -80.07 36.01 -44.76
N LEU A 195 -79.03 36.68 -45.26
CA LEU A 195 -79.19 37.88 -46.10
C LEU A 195 -79.91 37.57 -47.41
N GLN A 196 -79.56 36.49 -48.10
CA GLN A 196 -80.26 36.03 -49.30
C GLN A 196 -81.73 35.66 -49.05
N LYS A 197 -82.03 35.02 -47.92
CA LYS A 197 -83.42 34.75 -47.51
C LYS A 197 -84.19 36.05 -47.22
N ARG A 198 -83.56 37.05 -46.60
CA ARG A 198 -84.18 38.37 -46.37
C ARG A 198 -84.36 39.17 -47.65
N THR A 199 -83.41 39.13 -48.59
CA THR A 199 -83.55 39.83 -49.87
C THR A 199 -84.59 39.16 -50.76
N SER A 200 -84.68 37.82 -50.81
CA SER A 200 -85.74 37.09 -51.52
C SER A 200 -87.12 37.24 -50.88
N ALA A 201 -87.22 37.27 -49.55
CA ALA A 201 -88.47 37.56 -48.84
C ALA A 201 -88.93 39.01 -49.07
N LYS A 202 -88.00 39.98 -49.03
CA LYS A 202 -88.30 41.38 -49.35
C LYS A 202 -88.68 41.56 -50.82
N THR A 203 -87.94 41.00 -51.78
CA THR A 203 -88.33 41.09 -53.21
C THR A 203 -89.65 40.40 -53.49
N ARG A 204 -89.95 39.25 -52.87
CA ARG A 204 -91.29 38.63 -52.96
C ARG A 204 -92.38 39.50 -52.34
N LEU A 205 -92.16 40.09 -51.17
CA LEU A 205 -93.13 40.98 -50.52
C LEU A 205 -93.34 42.26 -51.34
N THR A 206 -92.29 42.90 -51.84
CA THR A 206 -92.38 44.08 -52.69
C THR A 206 -93.04 43.76 -54.03
N LEU A 207 -92.79 42.58 -54.60
CA LEU A 207 -93.44 42.13 -55.84
C LEU A 207 -94.93 41.79 -55.61
N CYS A 208 -95.29 41.18 -54.48
CA CYS A 208 -96.68 40.97 -54.09
C CYS A 208 -97.41 42.31 -53.79
N ILE A 209 -96.76 43.25 -53.10
CA ILE A 209 -97.34 44.58 -52.84
C ILE A 209 -97.47 45.38 -54.15
N ALA A 210 -96.50 45.32 -55.06
CA ALA A 210 -96.61 45.93 -56.39
C ALA A 210 -97.75 45.31 -57.21
N ALA A 211 -97.94 43.99 -57.14
CA ALA A 211 -99.07 43.30 -57.78
C ALA A 211 -100.43 43.68 -57.18
N VAL A 212 -100.51 43.94 -55.87
CA VAL A 212 -101.75 44.40 -55.22
C VAL A 212 -102.01 45.88 -55.50
N ILE A 213 -100.98 46.72 -55.56
CA ILE A 213 -101.11 48.14 -55.93
C ILE A 213 -101.49 48.28 -57.41
N SER A 214 -101.01 47.41 -58.30
CA SER A 214 -101.46 47.38 -59.71
C SER A 214 -102.85 46.78 -59.90
N PHE A 215 -103.36 45.97 -58.95
CA PHE A 215 -104.74 45.45 -59.00
C PHE A 215 -105.78 46.42 -58.41
N VAL A 216 -105.39 47.33 -57.51
CA VAL A 216 -106.30 48.31 -56.87
C VAL A 216 -106.33 49.66 -57.59
N ALA A 217 -105.32 49.99 -58.40
CA ALA A 217 -105.29 51.21 -59.21
C ALA A 217 -105.18 50.87 -60.70
N GLY A 218 -106.31 50.51 -61.34
CA GLY A 218 -106.33 50.41 -62.81
C GLY A 218 -107.42 49.56 -63.47
N ALA A 219 -108.70 49.82 -63.17
CA ALA A 219 -109.72 49.65 -64.20
C ALA A 219 -109.62 50.86 -65.15
N GLY A 220 -108.79 50.73 -66.19
CA GLY A 220 -108.71 51.70 -67.28
C GLY A 220 -107.29 51.93 -67.81
N ALA A 221 -107.07 51.48 -69.05
CA ALA A 221 -105.89 51.67 -69.91
C ALA A 221 -104.68 50.74 -69.67
N SER A 222 -104.75 49.54 -70.25
CA SER A 222 -103.62 48.62 -70.42
C SER A 222 -102.60 49.18 -71.41
N ALA A 223 -101.57 49.81 -70.86
CA ALA A 223 -100.37 50.25 -71.57
C ALA A 223 -99.48 49.04 -71.92
N ALA A 224 -99.10 48.99 -73.18
CA ALA A 224 -97.88 48.36 -73.63
C ALA A 224 -96.65 49.01 -72.96
N VAL A 225 -95.50 48.35 -73.09
CA VAL A 225 -94.14 48.81 -72.76
C VAL A 225 -93.71 48.50 -71.32
N VAL A 226 -93.09 47.33 -71.12
CA VAL A 226 -91.64 47.14 -70.87
C VAL A 226 -91.46 45.61 -70.72
N PHE A 227 -91.33 44.92 -71.85
CA PHE A 227 -90.96 43.50 -71.88
C PHE A 227 -89.91 43.32 -72.97
N ASN A 228 -88.75 43.95 -72.79
CA ASN A 228 -87.54 43.53 -73.51
C ASN A 228 -86.27 44.09 -72.86
N MET A 229 -85.75 43.41 -71.83
CA MET A 229 -84.30 43.30 -71.59
C MET A 229 -84.04 42.21 -70.52
N ILE A 230 -84.37 40.97 -70.85
CA ILE A 230 -83.82 39.78 -70.17
C ILE A 230 -83.40 38.80 -71.27
N ALA A 231 -82.19 39.01 -71.79
CA ALA A 231 -81.38 37.97 -72.42
C ALA A 231 -79.93 38.50 -72.54
N GLY A 232 -79.04 37.96 -71.70
CA GLY A 232 -77.59 38.09 -71.84
C GLY A 232 -76.93 39.03 -70.85
N GLN A 233 -76.49 38.52 -69.70
CA GLN A 233 -75.16 37.93 -69.48
C GLN A 233 -75.13 37.18 -68.15
#